data_AF-A0A5C7LEY1-F1
#
_entry.id   AF-A0A5C7LEY1-F1
#
_cell.length_a   1.000
_cell.length_b   1.000
_cell.length_c   1.000
_cell.angle_alpha   90.00
_cell.angle_beta   90.00
_cell.angle_gamma   90.00
#
_symmetry.space_group_name_H-M   'P 1'
#
loop_
_entity.id
_entity.type
_entity.pdbx_description
1 polymer ?
#
loop_
_entity_poly.entity_id
_entity_poly.type
_entity_poly.pdbx_seq_one_letter_code
_entity_poly.pdbx_strand_id
1 'polypeptide(L)'
;MGERIGLGDFGKLARPKTLTDVFLLNPSATPDLEDWWIENRKLSYSSTTFNKDMLAGTYGMNLDVLFSDLSIDSYHCQITSFLVLVSSEYKLLTTLEQIEFYKTRKPKAKVKAVGVTIFKNSQEVWNPNDSGLVWLFRPRCLVRLEDVKLFEEVETGDVLQFQKTNGMVMRVLKVRRKRFYLSTSWTNRSITYLTGTTGKLLQLNPDRPFKLIKLSSSQSSTPPSSSSSSST
;
A
#
# COMPACT_ATOMS: atom_id res chain seq x y z
N MET A 1 0.90 16.41 3.48
CA MET A 1 0.46 15.17 4.16
C MET A 1 -0.25 14.36 3.09
N GLY A 2 0.22 13.17 2.72
CA GLY A 2 -0.45 12.37 1.69
C GLY A 2 -1.90 12.12 2.11
N GLU A 3 -2.84 12.27 1.19
CA GLU A 3 -4.24 12.02 1.51
C GLU A 3 -4.40 10.57 1.98
N ARG A 4 -4.99 10.41 3.16
CA ARG A 4 -5.30 9.07 3.67
C ARG A 4 -6.37 8.46 2.78
N ILE A 5 -6.30 7.13 2.59
CA ILE A 5 -7.35 6.39 1.90
C ILE A 5 -8.71 6.72 2.52
N GLY A 6 -9.63 7.19 1.69
CA GLY A 6 -10.95 7.65 2.08
C GLY A 6 -12.05 7.09 1.19
N LEU A 7 -13.29 7.52 1.41
CA LEU A 7 -14.45 7.05 0.67
C LEU A 7 -14.34 7.27 -0.85
N GLY A 8 -13.63 8.32 -1.29
CA GLY A 8 -13.36 8.59 -2.70
C GLY A 8 -12.35 7.63 -3.36
N ASP A 9 -11.81 6.67 -2.62
CA ASP A 9 -10.90 5.65 -3.14
C ASP A 9 -11.59 4.29 -3.37
N PHE A 10 -12.93 4.23 -3.31
CA PHE A 10 -13.66 3.03 -3.68
C PHE A 10 -13.32 2.55 -5.08
N GLY A 11 -13.10 1.24 -5.25
CA GLY A 11 -12.73 0.62 -6.52
C GLY A 11 -11.30 0.87 -6.96
N LYS A 12 -10.55 1.78 -6.31
CA LYS A 12 -9.14 2.04 -6.63
C LYS A 12 -8.23 0.93 -6.14
N LEU A 13 -7.04 0.88 -6.74
CA LEU A 13 -6.02 -0.11 -6.43
C LEU A 13 -5.09 0.37 -5.31
N ALA A 14 -4.72 -0.56 -4.44
CA ALA A 14 -3.83 -0.33 -3.32
C ALA A 14 -2.98 -1.57 -3.01
N ARG A 15 -1.95 -1.40 -2.19
CA ARG A 15 -1.20 -2.50 -1.56
C ARG A 15 -1.17 -2.31 -0.04
N PRO A 16 -1.44 -3.37 0.74
CA PRO A 16 -1.15 -3.42 2.15
C PRO A 16 0.34 -3.26 2.43
N LYS A 17 0.66 -2.41 3.41
CA LYS A 17 2.04 -2.26 3.92
C LYS A 17 2.54 -3.55 4.55
N THR A 18 1.63 -4.26 5.21
CA THR A 18 1.84 -5.55 5.86
C THR A 18 0.55 -6.36 5.67
N LEU A 19 0.62 -7.50 4.99
CA LEU A 19 -0.56 -8.36 4.76
C LEU A 19 -1.15 -8.91 6.05
N THR A 20 -0.34 -9.14 7.08
CA THR A 20 -0.81 -9.62 8.37
C THR A 20 -1.45 -8.56 9.27
N ASP A 21 -1.36 -7.27 8.93
CA ASP A 21 -2.00 -6.18 9.70
C ASP A 21 -3.46 -5.98 9.28
N VAL A 22 -4.22 -7.08 9.30
CA VAL A 22 -5.59 -7.19 8.78
C VAL A 22 -6.55 -7.72 9.84
N PHE A 23 -7.82 -7.34 9.72
CA PHE A 23 -8.94 -7.92 10.44
C PHE A 23 -9.80 -8.72 9.46
N LEU A 24 -10.16 -9.95 9.81
CA LEU A 24 -11.05 -10.76 8.98
C LEU A 24 -12.47 -10.64 9.51
N LEU A 25 -13.35 -10.03 8.71
CA LEU A 25 -14.77 -9.93 9.03
C LEU A 25 -15.56 -10.99 8.26
N ASN A 26 -16.43 -11.73 8.95
CA ASN A 26 -17.47 -12.54 8.33
C ASN A 26 -18.81 -11.81 8.42
N PRO A 27 -19.29 -11.13 7.37
CA PRO A 27 -20.52 -10.33 7.45
C PRO A 27 -21.75 -11.18 7.82
N SER A 28 -21.80 -12.45 7.40
CA SER A 28 -22.93 -13.34 7.66
C SER A 28 -22.98 -13.86 9.10
N ALA A 29 -21.83 -13.96 9.76
CA ALA A 29 -21.70 -14.50 11.11
C ALA A 29 -21.48 -13.41 12.19
N THR A 30 -21.45 -12.14 11.80
CA THR A 30 -21.21 -11.00 12.72
C THR A 30 -22.48 -10.19 12.90
N PRO A 31 -23.37 -10.58 13.84
CA PRO A 31 -24.64 -9.89 14.05
C PRO A 31 -24.46 -8.47 14.62
N ASP A 32 -23.39 -8.26 15.42
CA ASP A 32 -23.03 -6.95 15.96
C ASP A 32 -21.64 -6.52 15.46
N LEU A 33 -21.64 -5.60 14.49
CA LEU A 33 -20.42 -5.05 13.89
C LEU A 33 -19.66 -4.11 14.83
N GLU A 34 -20.36 -3.42 15.73
CA GLU A 34 -19.76 -2.46 16.64
C GLU A 34 -18.96 -3.16 17.72
N ASP A 35 -19.57 -4.12 18.41
CA ASP A 35 -18.91 -4.92 19.43
C ASP A 35 -17.73 -5.69 18.84
N TRP A 36 -17.93 -6.34 17.69
CA TRP A 36 -16.87 -7.05 16.99
C TRP A 36 -15.67 -6.15 16.70
N TRP A 37 -15.91 -4.95 16.15
CA TRP A 37 -14.82 -4.04 15.78
C TRP A 37 -14.09 -3.49 17.01
N ILE A 38 -14.82 -3.11 18.07
CA ILE A 38 -14.24 -2.59 19.30
C ILE A 38 -13.35 -3.63 19.96
N GLU A 39 -13.84 -4.86 20.09
CA GLU A 39 -13.10 -5.97 20.69
C GLU A 39 -11.83 -6.31 19.89
N ASN A 40 -11.96 -6.59 18.60
CA ASN A 40 -10.83 -6.94 17.74
C ASN A 40 -9.79 -5.83 17.69
N ARG A 41 -10.23 -4.56 17.66
CA ARG A 41 -9.32 -3.42 17.71
C ARG A 41 -8.57 -3.35 19.04
N LYS A 42 -9.22 -3.62 20.17
CA LYS A 42 -8.59 -3.65 21.51
C LYS A 42 -7.56 -4.78 21.60
N LEU A 43 -7.89 -5.97 21.10
CA LEU A 43 -6.98 -7.12 21.06
C LEU A 43 -5.75 -6.84 20.19
N SER A 44 -5.96 -6.26 19.01
CA SER A 44 -4.86 -5.85 18.10
C SER A 44 -3.93 -4.78 18.69
N TYR A 45 -4.41 -3.94 19.61
CA TYR A 45 -3.52 -2.99 20.33
C TYR A 45 -2.78 -3.62 21.50
N SER A 46 -3.36 -4.63 22.14
CA SER A 46 -2.78 -5.27 23.32
C SER A 46 -1.83 -6.41 22.97
N SER A 47 -1.92 -6.97 21.76
CA SER A 47 -1.01 -8.02 21.29
C SER A 47 -0.47 -7.74 19.88
N THR A 48 0.85 -7.84 19.74
CA THR A 48 1.56 -7.72 18.46
C THR A 48 1.42 -8.94 17.56
N THR A 49 0.91 -10.05 18.09
CA THR A 49 0.70 -11.31 17.34
C THR A 49 -0.76 -11.56 17.02
N PHE A 50 -1.70 -10.89 17.69
CA PHE A 50 -3.14 -11.13 17.56
C PHE A 50 -3.61 -11.28 16.10
N ASN A 51 -3.28 -10.33 15.22
CA ASN A 51 -3.72 -10.40 13.83
C ASN A 51 -3.11 -11.60 13.06
N LYS A 52 -1.89 -12.01 13.40
CA LYS A 52 -1.21 -13.17 12.82
C LYS A 52 -1.84 -14.48 13.31
N ASP A 53 -2.12 -14.54 14.61
CA ASP A 53 -2.75 -15.69 15.25
C ASP A 53 -4.20 -15.85 14.77
N MET A 54 -4.93 -14.74 14.64
CA MET A 54 -6.27 -14.69 14.04
C MET A 54 -6.24 -15.22 12.59
N LEU A 55 -5.32 -14.74 11.74
CA LEU A 55 -5.19 -15.24 10.36
C LEU A 55 -4.92 -16.75 10.32
N ALA A 56 -3.92 -17.22 11.07
CA ALA A 56 -3.53 -18.63 11.10
C ALA A 56 -4.67 -19.50 11.65
N GLY A 57 -5.35 -19.04 12.70
CA GLY A 57 -6.48 -19.73 13.31
C GLY A 57 -7.71 -19.79 12.40
N THR A 58 -8.06 -18.70 11.72
CA THR A 58 -9.22 -18.65 10.80
C THR A 58 -9.03 -19.58 9.60
N TYR A 59 -7.82 -19.65 9.04
CA TYR A 59 -7.53 -20.50 7.89
C TYR A 59 -7.02 -21.90 8.25
N GLY A 60 -6.77 -22.18 9.53
CA GLY A 60 -6.25 -23.46 10.00
C GLY A 60 -4.87 -23.83 9.43
N MET A 61 -4.07 -22.84 9.01
CA MET A 61 -2.80 -23.07 8.31
C MET A 61 -1.72 -22.07 8.74
N ASN A 62 -0.45 -22.46 8.56
CA ASN A 62 0.67 -21.54 8.78
C ASN A 62 0.66 -20.41 7.74
N LEU A 63 1.05 -19.20 8.15
CA LEU A 63 1.14 -18.03 7.26
C LEU A 63 2.07 -18.23 6.05
N ASP A 64 3.17 -18.98 6.20
CA ASP A 64 4.06 -19.30 5.08
C ASP A 64 3.30 -20.10 3.98
N VAL A 65 2.36 -20.96 4.38
CA VAL A 65 1.49 -21.73 3.46
C VAL A 65 0.36 -20.84 2.93
N LEU A 66 -0.30 -20.07 3.80
CA LEU A 66 -1.39 -19.17 3.40
C LEU A 66 -0.95 -18.23 2.27
N PHE A 67 0.23 -17.62 2.41
CA PHE A 67 0.73 -16.62 1.47
C PHE A 67 1.68 -17.20 0.40
N SER A 68 1.79 -18.53 0.26
CA SER A 68 2.73 -19.16 -0.70
C SER A 68 2.48 -18.75 -2.15
N ASP A 69 1.21 -18.49 -2.46
CA ASP A 69 0.75 -18.18 -3.81
C ASP A 69 0.82 -16.69 -4.16
N LEU A 70 1.17 -15.86 -3.19
CA LEU A 70 1.35 -14.43 -3.42
C LEU A 70 2.82 -14.12 -3.70
N SER A 71 3.03 -13.26 -4.69
CA SER A 71 4.33 -12.65 -4.94
C SER A 71 4.25 -11.15 -4.70
N ILE A 72 5.17 -10.64 -3.90
CA ILE A 72 5.37 -9.20 -3.64
C ILE A 72 5.49 -8.36 -4.92
N ASP A 73 5.98 -8.95 -6.01
CA ASP A 73 6.17 -8.22 -7.27
C ASP A 73 4.86 -8.05 -8.05
N SER A 74 3.87 -8.94 -7.88
CA SER A 74 2.66 -8.97 -8.72
C SER A 74 1.35 -8.71 -7.98
N TYR A 75 1.28 -9.00 -6.68
CA TYR A 75 0.02 -8.86 -5.97
C TYR A 75 -0.40 -7.40 -5.83
N HIS A 76 -1.71 -7.18 -5.74
CA HIS A 76 -2.28 -5.90 -5.39
C HIS A 76 -3.69 -6.12 -4.84
N CYS A 77 -4.35 -5.05 -4.43
CA CYS A 77 -5.69 -5.12 -3.88
C CYS A 77 -6.59 -4.08 -4.53
N GLN A 78 -7.87 -4.38 -4.66
CA GLN A 78 -8.91 -3.41 -5.00
C GLN A 78 -9.69 -3.07 -3.73
N ILE A 79 -9.98 -1.79 -3.52
CA ILE A 79 -10.81 -1.34 -2.40
C ILE A 79 -12.27 -1.65 -2.70
N THR A 80 -12.90 -2.49 -1.88
CA THR A 80 -14.25 -3.02 -2.12
C THR A 80 -15.25 -2.71 -1.01
N SER A 81 -14.79 -2.21 0.14
CA SER A 81 -15.70 -1.76 1.20
C SER A 81 -15.02 -0.82 2.18
N PHE A 82 -15.83 -0.16 3.01
CA PHE A 82 -15.36 0.70 4.10
C PHE A 82 -16.13 0.44 5.37
N LEU A 83 -15.41 0.26 6.47
CA LEU A 83 -15.98 0.37 7.80
C LEU A 83 -15.91 1.83 8.23
N VAL A 84 -17.07 2.47 8.38
CA VAL A 84 -17.19 3.88 8.76
C VAL A 84 -17.84 4.04 10.12
N LEU A 85 -17.41 5.05 10.87
CA LEU A 85 -18.09 5.52 12.08
C LEU A 85 -18.94 6.74 11.73
N VAL A 86 -20.25 6.66 11.93
CA VAL A 86 -21.22 7.71 11.67
C VAL A 86 -22.16 7.86 12.84
N SER A 87 -22.19 9.05 13.46
CA SER A 87 -23.06 9.33 14.62
C SER A 87 -22.95 8.28 15.73
N SER A 88 -21.71 7.86 16.02
CA SER A 88 -21.37 6.81 17.00
C SER A 88 -21.69 5.37 16.60
N GLU A 89 -22.30 5.12 15.44
CA GLU A 89 -22.55 3.77 14.94
C GLU A 89 -21.51 3.36 13.89
N TYR A 90 -21.10 2.09 13.93
CA TYR A 90 -20.27 1.49 12.87
C TYR A 90 -21.13 0.95 11.74
N LYS A 91 -20.76 1.28 10.50
CA LYS A 91 -21.44 0.80 9.30
C LYS A 91 -20.45 0.25 8.30
N LEU A 92 -20.75 -0.91 7.72
CA LEU A 92 -20.01 -1.47 6.61
C LEU A 92 -20.67 -1.01 5.31
N LEU A 93 -19.93 -0.23 4.52
CA LEU A 93 -20.36 0.23 3.21
C LEU A 93 -19.71 -0.66 2.15
N THR A 94 -20.51 -1.36 1.34
CA THR A 94 -20.05 -2.31 0.33
C THR A 94 -20.41 -1.90 -1.09
N THR A 95 -21.34 -0.94 -1.26
CA THR A 95 -21.79 -0.48 -2.57
C THR A 95 -21.40 0.97 -2.84
N LEU A 96 -21.25 1.31 -4.13
CA LEU A 96 -20.95 2.68 -4.56
C LEU A 96 -22.02 3.69 -4.10
N GLU A 97 -23.30 3.29 -4.14
CA GLU A 97 -24.42 4.13 -3.71
C GLU A 97 -24.34 4.51 -2.23
N GLN A 98 -24.04 3.54 -1.37
CA GLN A 98 -23.82 3.79 0.06
C GLN A 98 -22.67 4.77 0.25
N ILE A 99 -21.58 4.59 -0.49
CA ILE A 99 -20.38 5.41 -0.37
C ILE A 99 -20.65 6.85 -0.79
N GLU A 100 -21.30 7.07 -1.93
CA GLU A 100 -21.64 8.42 -2.39
C GLU A 100 -22.67 9.09 -1.47
N PHE A 101 -23.62 8.32 -0.90
CA PHE A 101 -24.53 8.83 0.13
C PHE A 101 -23.78 9.36 1.35
N TYR A 102 -22.88 8.57 1.94
CA TYR A 102 -22.16 8.99 3.15
C TYR A 102 -21.14 10.10 2.88
N LYS A 103 -20.49 10.08 1.72
CA LYS A 103 -19.58 11.13 1.27
C LYS A 103 -20.28 12.49 1.13
N THR A 104 -21.50 12.49 0.58
CA THR A 104 -22.27 13.73 0.32
C THR A 104 -23.06 14.19 1.54
N ARG A 105 -23.79 13.28 2.20
CA ARG A 105 -24.76 13.62 3.26
C ARG A 105 -24.18 13.59 4.66
N LYS A 106 -23.05 12.89 4.87
CA LYS A 106 -22.42 12.71 6.18
C LYS A 106 -20.90 12.97 6.09
N PRO A 107 -20.46 14.18 5.75
CA PRO A 107 -19.04 14.50 5.56
C PRO A 107 -18.17 14.29 6.81
N LYS A 108 -18.79 14.18 8.00
CA LYS A 108 -18.11 13.85 9.27
C LYS A 108 -17.86 12.34 9.46
N ALA A 109 -18.30 11.48 8.53
CA ALA A 109 -18.06 10.05 8.57
C ALA A 109 -16.56 9.76 8.58
N LYS A 110 -16.10 8.94 9.54
CA LYS A 110 -14.68 8.59 9.66
C LYS A 110 -14.46 7.18 9.18
N VAL A 111 -13.62 6.99 8.17
CA VAL A 111 -13.17 5.65 7.75
C VAL A 111 -12.29 5.06 8.85
N LYS A 112 -12.66 3.88 9.34
CA LYS A 112 -11.99 3.15 10.42
C LYS A 112 -11.20 1.96 9.88
N ALA A 113 -11.77 1.27 8.90
CA ALA A 113 -11.11 0.24 8.13
C ALA A 113 -11.56 0.28 6.66
N VAL A 114 -10.75 -0.33 5.81
CA VAL A 114 -10.92 -0.43 4.36
C VAL A 114 -10.91 -1.91 4.03
N GLY A 115 -12.00 -2.40 3.48
CA GLY A 115 -12.10 -3.77 2.98
C GLY A 115 -11.56 -3.86 1.57
N VAL A 116 -10.82 -4.92 1.31
CA VAL A 116 -10.17 -5.12 0.01
C VAL A 116 -10.38 -6.53 -0.52
N THR A 117 -10.39 -6.64 -1.84
CA THR A 117 -10.18 -7.90 -2.55
C THR A 117 -8.73 -7.95 -3.00
N ILE A 118 -8.05 -9.05 -2.70
CA ILE A 118 -6.63 -9.23 -3.03
C ILE A 118 -6.55 -10.01 -4.34
N PHE A 119 -5.61 -9.63 -5.20
CA PHE A 119 -5.33 -10.30 -6.47
C PHE A 119 -3.88 -10.79 -6.48
N LYS A 120 -3.64 -12.02 -6.94
CA LYS A 120 -2.27 -12.58 -7.07
C LYS A 120 -1.49 -11.91 -8.20
N ASN A 121 -2.20 -11.50 -9.25
CA ASN A 121 -1.71 -10.86 -10.46
C ASN A 121 -2.79 -9.89 -11.00
N SER A 122 -2.68 -9.40 -12.23
CA SER A 122 -3.64 -8.43 -12.81
C SER A 122 -5.08 -8.92 -12.95
N GLN A 123 -5.33 -10.23 -12.90
CA GLN A 123 -6.64 -10.81 -13.27
C GLN A 123 -7.17 -11.83 -12.24
N GLU A 124 -6.29 -12.48 -11.49
CA GLU A 124 -6.65 -13.58 -10.60
C GLU A 124 -6.88 -13.11 -9.16
N VAL A 125 -8.12 -13.24 -8.68
CA VAL A 125 -8.46 -13.01 -7.27
C VAL A 125 -7.75 -14.05 -6.40
N TRP A 126 -7.04 -13.59 -5.39
CA TRP A 126 -6.47 -14.45 -4.36
C TRP A 126 -7.55 -14.81 -3.35
N ASN A 127 -8.00 -16.05 -3.40
CA ASN A 127 -9.02 -16.57 -2.49
C ASN A 127 -8.50 -17.84 -1.80
N PRO A 128 -7.92 -17.73 -0.60
CA PRO A 128 -7.24 -18.86 0.02
C PRO A 128 -8.16 -20.02 0.42
N ASN A 129 -9.46 -19.79 0.69
CA ASN A 129 -10.40 -20.85 1.09
C ASN A 129 -11.88 -20.57 0.74
N ASP A 130 -12.17 -19.60 -0.13
CA ASP A 130 -13.54 -19.19 -0.52
C ASP A 130 -14.51 -18.96 0.65
N SER A 131 -14.01 -18.29 1.68
CA SER A 131 -14.68 -18.18 2.97
C SER A 131 -15.66 -17.00 3.09
N GLY A 132 -15.86 -16.23 2.02
CA GLY A 132 -16.68 -15.00 2.04
C GLY A 132 -16.17 -13.91 3.01
N LEU A 133 -14.94 -14.02 3.49
CA LEU A 133 -14.37 -13.11 4.48
C LEU A 133 -13.93 -11.80 3.83
N VAL A 134 -14.20 -10.69 4.52
CA VAL A 134 -13.75 -9.36 4.13
C VAL A 134 -12.43 -9.05 4.83
N TRP A 135 -11.40 -8.77 4.04
CA TRP A 135 -10.07 -8.39 4.53
C TRP A 135 -10.03 -6.89 4.84
N LEU A 136 -10.17 -6.53 6.11
CA LEU A 136 -10.23 -5.15 6.58
C LEU A 136 -8.86 -4.65 7.06
N PHE A 137 -8.32 -3.64 6.38
CA PHE A 137 -7.09 -2.95 6.76
C PHE A 137 -7.38 -1.58 7.36
N ARG A 138 -6.55 -1.11 8.30
CA ARG A 138 -6.61 0.30 8.72
C ARG A 138 -6.19 1.18 7.52
N PRO A 139 -6.79 2.37 7.30
CA PRO A 139 -6.45 3.22 6.15
C PRO A 139 -4.95 3.53 6.03
N ARG A 140 -4.27 3.72 7.16
CA ARG A 140 -2.82 3.98 7.21
C ARG A 140 -1.94 2.79 6.81
N CYS A 141 -2.50 1.59 6.79
CA CYS A 141 -1.82 0.35 6.45
C CYS A 141 -1.94 0.02 4.95
N LEU A 142 -2.59 0.86 4.17
CA LEU A 142 -2.68 0.74 2.72
C LEU A 142 -1.88 1.87 2.05
N VAL A 143 -1.31 1.56 0.89
CA VAL A 143 -0.62 2.50 0.00
C VAL A 143 -1.32 2.44 -1.35
N ARG A 144 -1.62 3.59 -1.94
CA ARG A 144 -2.25 3.62 -3.27
C ARG A 144 -1.29 3.04 -4.30
N LEU A 145 -1.81 2.32 -5.30
CA LEU A 145 -0.93 1.69 -6.29
C LEU A 145 -0.15 2.71 -7.11
N GLU A 146 -0.67 3.94 -7.29
CA GLU A 146 0.07 5.03 -7.95
C GLU A 146 1.32 5.43 -7.16
N ASP A 147 1.22 5.50 -5.82
CA ASP A 147 2.36 5.81 -4.94
C ASP A 147 3.39 4.66 -4.95
N VAL A 148 2.92 3.41 -5.05
CA VAL A 148 3.79 2.23 -5.22
C VAL A 148 4.58 2.34 -6.52
N LYS A 149 3.92 2.65 -7.65
CA LYS A 149 4.57 2.81 -8.95
C LYS A 149 5.59 3.95 -8.93
N LEU A 150 5.23 5.10 -8.36
CA LEU A 150 6.15 6.23 -8.20
C LEU A 150 7.41 5.83 -7.40
N PHE A 151 7.25 5.05 -6.33
CA PHE A 151 8.37 4.52 -5.56
C PHE A 151 9.21 3.51 -6.36
N GLU A 152 8.55 2.65 -7.15
CA GLU A 152 9.19 1.67 -8.01
C GLU A 152 9.90 2.28 -9.22
N GLU A 153 9.62 3.53 -9.61
CA GLU A 153 10.29 4.27 -10.68
C GLU A 153 11.57 5.01 -10.23
N VAL A 154 11.83 5.11 -8.93
CA VAL A 154 12.99 5.86 -8.40
C VAL A 154 14.31 5.19 -8.81
N GLU A 155 15.26 5.95 -9.34
CA GLU A 155 16.56 5.46 -9.78
C GLU A 155 17.71 6.20 -9.07
N THR A 156 18.91 5.63 -9.14
CA THR A 156 20.10 6.30 -8.59
C THR A 156 20.38 7.55 -9.41
N GLY A 157 20.66 8.67 -8.72
CA GLY A 157 20.83 9.98 -9.33
C GLY A 157 19.55 10.83 -9.34
N ASP A 158 18.37 10.24 -9.17
CA ASP A 158 17.13 11.01 -9.13
C ASP A 158 17.08 11.96 -7.91
N VAL A 159 16.29 13.04 -8.02
CA VAL A 159 16.05 13.97 -6.92
C VAL A 159 14.65 13.75 -6.35
N LEU A 160 14.59 13.48 -5.05
CA LEU A 160 13.38 13.39 -4.26
C LEU A 160 13.08 14.76 -3.64
N GLN A 161 11.97 15.37 -4.03
CA GLN A 161 11.49 16.61 -3.45
C GLN A 161 10.45 16.30 -2.36
N PHE A 162 10.78 16.61 -1.11
CA PHE A 162 9.84 16.58 0.01
C PHE A 162 9.35 18.00 0.33
N GLN A 163 8.29 18.12 1.14
CA GLN A 163 7.67 19.41 1.47
C GLN A 163 8.65 20.50 1.96
N LYS A 164 9.73 20.13 2.67
CA LYS A 164 10.69 21.08 3.26
C LYS A 164 12.14 20.84 2.86
N THR A 165 12.42 19.74 2.17
CA THR A 165 13.80 19.24 1.99
C THR A 165 13.89 18.53 0.65
N ASN A 166 15.05 18.60 0.01
CA ASN A 166 15.35 17.78 -1.17
C ASN A 166 16.35 16.69 -0.79
N GLY A 167 16.36 15.61 -1.55
CA GLY A 167 17.34 14.56 -1.40
C GLY A 167 17.74 13.97 -2.73
N MET A 168 19.02 13.66 -2.90
CA MET A 168 19.52 12.97 -4.09
C MET A 168 19.61 11.47 -3.82
N VAL A 169 19.06 10.65 -4.70
CA VAL A 169 19.09 9.19 -4.55
C VAL A 169 20.50 8.70 -4.79
N MET A 170 21.10 8.09 -3.77
CA MET A 170 22.47 7.61 -3.80
C MET A 170 22.55 6.12 -4.10
N ARG A 171 21.50 5.36 -3.76
CA ARG A 171 21.49 3.91 -3.91
C ARG A 171 20.07 3.39 -3.98
N VAL A 172 19.83 2.46 -4.90
CA VAL A 172 18.62 1.64 -4.91
C VAL A 172 19.00 0.16 -4.92
N LEU A 173 18.50 -0.60 -3.96
CA LEU A 173 18.74 -2.04 -3.83
C LEU A 173 17.43 -2.82 -3.97
N LYS A 174 17.49 -3.96 -4.66
CA LYS A 174 16.43 -4.98 -4.61
C LYS A 174 16.70 -5.92 -3.44
N VAL A 175 15.76 -6.02 -2.51
CA VAL A 175 15.83 -6.83 -1.30
C VAL A 175 14.95 -8.05 -1.48
N ARG A 176 15.49 -9.25 -1.23
CA ARG A 176 14.70 -10.48 -1.22
C ARG A 176 13.96 -10.61 0.10
N ARG A 177 12.62 -10.57 0.07
CA ARG A 177 11.76 -10.69 1.25
C ARG A 177 11.03 -12.03 1.26
N LYS A 178 11.62 -13.05 1.92
CA LYS A 178 11.00 -14.39 2.04
C LYS A 178 9.63 -14.35 2.71
N ARG A 179 9.47 -13.54 3.76
CA ARG A 179 8.22 -13.35 4.51
C ARG A 179 7.66 -11.95 4.32
N PHE A 180 7.48 -11.56 3.07
CA PHE A 180 7.01 -10.22 2.74
C PHE A 180 5.67 -9.89 3.39
N TYR A 181 4.81 -10.88 3.65
CA TYR A 181 3.53 -10.71 4.32
C TYR A 181 3.63 -10.19 5.78
N LEU A 182 4.78 -10.32 6.45
CA LEU A 182 5.02 -9.84 7.83
C LEU A 182 5.48 -8.39 7.93
N SER A 183 6.17 -7.88 6.91
CA SER A 183 6.68 -6.51 6.92
C SER A 183 6.89 -6.03 5.50
N THR A 184 6.55 -4.77 5.22
CA THR A 184 6.84 -4.10 3.93
C THR A 184 6.42 -4.94 2.73
N SER A 185 5.20 -5.50 2.81
CA SER A 185 4.63 -6.39 1.80
C SER A 185 4.54 -5.74 0.43
N TRP A 186 4.59 -4.42 0.35
CA TRP A 186 4.27 -3.69 -0.88
C TRP A 186 5.44 -3.36 -1.79
N THR A 187 6.70 -3.56 -1.36
CA THR A 187 7.89 -3.29 -2.20
C THR A 187 9.13 -4.10 -1.82
N ASN A 188 9.84 -4.56 -2.85
CA ASN A 188 11.18 -5.16 -2.73
C ASN A 188 12.31 -4.14 -2.83
N ARG A 189 12.03 -2.84 -2.95
CA ARG A 189 13.08 -1.82 -3.13
C ARG A 189 13.44 -1.18 -1.80
N SER A 190 14.74 -0.95 -1.62
CA SER A 190 15.30 -0.11 -0.55
C SER A 190 16.05 1.05 -1.19
N ILE A 191 15.56 2.26 -0.96
CA ILE A 191 16.11 3.49 -1.54
C ILE A 191 16.83 4.27 -0.45
N THR A 192 18.07 4.66 -0.70
CA THR A 192 18.84 5.53 0.18
C THR A 192 19.14 6.84 -0.54
N TYR A 193 18.87 7.95 0.13
CA TYR A 193 19.08 9.30 -0.41
C TYR A 193 19.94 10.14 0.52
N LEU A 194 20.72 11.04 -0.04
CA LEU A 194 21.47 12.07 0.67
C LEU A 194 20.55 13.26 0.89
N THR A 195 20.29 13.66 2.13
CA THR A 195 19.46 14.84 2.40
C THR A 195 20.26 16.14 2.23
N GLY A 196 19.70 17.09 1.48
CA GLY A 196 20.30 18.41 1.28
C GLY A 196 20.36 19.26 2.54
N THR A 197 19.59 18.93 3.60
CA THR A 197 19.55 19.73 4.83
C THR A 197 20.66 19.38 5.81
N THR A 198 21.00 18.10 5.94
CA THR A 198 21.98 17.64 6.95
C THR A 198 23.19 16.92 6.33
N GLY A 199 23.19 16.67 5.02
CA GLY A 199 24.24 15.90 4.35
C GLY A 199 24.29 14.43 4.79
N LYS A 200 23.26 13.93 5.49
CA LYS A 200 23.19 12.53 5.94
C LYS A 200 22.55 11.62 4.90
N LEU A 201 22.95 10.36 4.91
CA LEU A 201 22.26 9.32 4.17
C LEU A 201 21.05 8.84 4.98
N LEU A 202 19.88 8.86 4.36
CA LEU A 202 18.63 8.41 4.96
C LEU A 202 17.99 7.36 4.05
N GLN A 203 17.34 6.36 4.66
CA GLN A 203 16.46 5.47 3.91
C GLN A 203 15.17 6.21 3.58
N LEU A 204 14.70 6.08 2.34
CA LEU A 204 13.40 6.62 1.94
C LEU A 204 12.33 5.90 2.75
N ASN A 205 11.71 6.62 3.68
CA ASN A 205 10.52 6.12 4.33
C ASN A 205 9.39 6.13 3.31
N PRO A 206 8.84 4.97 2.97
CA PRO A 206 7.81 4.88 1.96
C PRO A 206 6.50 5.60 2.33
N ASP A 207 6.30 5.94 3.61
CA ASP A 207 5.14 6.69 4.10
C ASP A 207 5.28 8.21 3.95
N ARG A 208 6.45 8.69 3.53
CA ARG A 208 6.72 10.11 3.38
C ARG A 208 6.42 10.53 1.95
N PRO A 209 5.39 11.37 1.69
CA PRO A 209 5.07 11.80 0.34
C PRO A 209 6.25 12.60 -0.24
N PHE A 210 6.58 12.32 -1.49
CA PHE A 210 7.64 12.97 -2.24
C PHE A 210 7.21 13.17 -3.69
N LYS A 211 7.88 14.08 -4.39
CA LYS A 211 7.85 14.17 -5.85
C LYS A 211 9.18 13.69 -6.40
N LEU A 212 9.14 12.99 -7.52
CA LEU A 212 10.31 12.54 -8.24
C LEU A 212 10.69 13.58 -9.31
N ILE A 213 11.92 14.04 -9.28
CA ILE A 213 12.51 14.88 -10.33
C ILE A 213 13.59 14.05 -11.00
N LYS A 214 13.31 13.60 -12.22
CA LYS A 214 14.28 12.92 -13.06
C LYS A 214 15.30 13.96 -13.53
N LEU A 215 16.57 13.77 -13.18
CA LEU A 215 17.65 14.49 -13.85
C LEU A 215 17.75 13.86 -15.23
N SER A 216 17.20 14.54 -16.25
CA SER A 216 17.31 14.11 -17.64
C SER A 216 18.78 13.80 -17.92
N SER A 217 19.07 12.55 -18.29
CA SER A 217 20.35 12.23 -18.91
C SER A 217 20.46 13.11 -20.14
N SER A 218 21.39 14.06 -20.10
CA SER A 218 21.85 14.77 -21.29
C SER A 218 22.19 13.70 -22.31
N GLN A 219 21.41 13.66 -23.39
CA GLN A 219 21.77 12.92 -24.59
C GLN A 219 23.21 13.30 -24.92
N SER A 220 24.10 12.31 -24.92
CA SER A 220 25.42 12.45 -25.50
C SER A 220 25.23 12.86 -26.96
N SER A 221 25.35 14.16 -27.23
CA SER A 221 25.50 14.68 -28.57
C SER A 221 26.83 14.14 -29.09
N THR A 222 26.77 13.03 -29.84
CA THR A 222 27.87 12.60 -30.69
C THR A 222 28.15 13.76 -31.65
N PRO A 223 29.36 14.33 -31.66
CA PRO A 223 29.67 15.38 -32.63
C PRO A 223 29.63 14.78 -34.04
N PRO A 224 29.13 15.52 -35.05
CA PRO A 224 29.19 15.06 -36.42
C PRO A 224 30.66 14.96 -36.82
N SER A 225 31.07 13.76 -37.24
CA SER A 225 32.36 13.53 -37.88
C SER A 225 32.43 14.37 -39.15
N SER A 226 33.22 15.44 -39.11
CA SER A 226 33.58 16.22 -40.29
C SER A 226 34.48 15.37 -41.18
N SER A 227 33.90 14.73 -42.19
CA SER A 227 34.65 14.18 -43.32
C SER A 227 35.06 15.33 -44.23
N SER A 228 36.28 15.80 -44.03
CA SER A 228 37.04 16.58 -44.99
C SER A 228 37.48 15.65 -46.13
N SER A 229 36.86 15.77 -47.30
CA SER A 229 37.39 15.22 -48.55
C SER A 229 37.78 16.39 -49.46
N SER A 230 39.08 16.62 -49.56
CA SER A 230 39.73 17.48 -50.54
C SER A 230 40.68 16.62 -51.37
N SER A 231 40.76 16.91 -52.66
CA SER A 231 41.73 16.44 -53.68
C SER A 231 41.67 14.94 -54.01
N THR A 232 41.56 14.52 -55.27
CA THR A 232 42.08 15.06 -56.54
C THR A 232 41.11 14.96 -57.70
#